data_AF-A0A7Y2GPF4-F1
#
_entry.id   AF-A0A7Y2GPF4-F1
#
_cell.length_a   1.000
_cell.length_b   1.000
_cell.length_c   1.000
_cell.angle_alpha   90.00
_cell.angle_beta   90.00
_cell.angle_gamma   90.00
#
_symmetry.space_group_name_H-M   'P 1'
#
loop_
_entity.id
_entity.type
_entity.pdbx_description
1 polymer ?
#
loop_
_entity_poly.entity_id
_entity_poly.type
_entity_poly.pdbx_seq_one_letter_code
_entity_poly.pdbx_strand_id
1 'polypeptide(L)'
;MNRFTKIGIVFGCLLLIMSCGEDPREPSIQYMPDMYVPVGYEAYSEVDFLLDNQEAMLPAENTIPRGWMPYPYENTIEGKESAREQRSPL
;
A
#
# COMPACT_ATOMS: atom_id res chain seq x y z
N MET A 1 -49.54 -29.96 -14.15
CA MET A 1 -48.95 -28.78 -13.49
C MET A 1 -47.82 -29.09 -12.50
N ASN A 2 -47.54 -30.36 -12.15
CA ASN A 2 -46.57 -30.69 -11.08
C ASN A 2 -45.10 -30.71 -11.52
N ARG A 3 -44.79 -30.56 -12.83
CA ARG A 3 -43.42 -30.63 -13.35
C ARG A 3 -42.69 -29.29 -13.26
N PHE A 4 -43.37 -28.19 -13.56
CA PHE A 4 -42.81 -26.84 -13.45
C PHE A 4 -42.51 -26.45 -11.99
N THR A 5 -43.38 -26.82 -11.06
CA THR A 5 -43.15 -26.60 -9.62
C THR A 5 -41.92 -27.36 -9.13
N LYS A 6 -41.72 -28.61 -9.57
CA LYS A 6 -40.53 -29.41 -9.24
C LYS A 6 -39.24 -28.80 -9.84
N ILE A 7 -39.29 -28.31 -11.08
CA ILE A 7 -38.15 -27.65 -11.72
C ILE A 7 -37.81 -26.34 -11.00
N GLY A 8 -38.81 -25.54 -10.63
CA GLY A 8 -38.61 -24.30 -9.86
C GLY A 8 -37.97 -24.56 -8.49
N ILE A 9 -38.39 -25.61 -7.78
CA ILE A 9 -37.79 -26.01 -6.50
C ILE A 9 -36.33 -26.45 -6.69
N VAL A 10 -36.04 -27.29 -7.69
CA VAL A 10 -34.65 -27.75 -7.96
C VAL A 10 -33.74 -26.57 -8.33
N PHE A 11 -34.23 -25.65 -9.15
CA PHE A 11 -33.48 -24.46 -9.54
C PHE A 11 -33.25 -23.51 -8.36
N GLY A 12 -34.26 -23.32 -7.50
CA GLY A 12 -34.14 -22.58 -6.26
C GLY A 12 -33.13 -23.19 -5.30
N CYS A 13 -33.15 -24.52 -5.12
CA CYS A 13 -32.14 -25.23 -4.34
C CYS A 13 -30.74 -25.03 -4.93
N LEU A 14 -30.56 -25.15 -6.26
CA LEU A 14 -29.27 -24.95 -6.93
C LEU A 14 -28.69 -23.55 -6.73
N LEU A 15 -29.54 -22.52 -6.74
CA LEU A 15 -29.12 -21.13 -6.46
C LEU A 15 -28.65 -20.94 -5.01
N LEU A 16 -29.29 -21.60 -4.04
CA LEU A 16 -28.90 -21.52 -2.63
C LEU A 16 -27.54 -22.18 -2.37
N ILE A 17 -27.23 -23.30 -3.02
CA ILE A 17 -25.92 -23.97 -2.88
C ILE A 17 -24.79 -23.17 -3.54
N MET A 18 -25.06 -22.47 -4.64
CA MET A 18 -24.07 -21.63 -5.33
C MET A 18 -23.71 -20.35 -4.56
N SER A 19 -24.57 -19.88 -3.64
CA SER A 19 -24.31 -18.70 -2.82
C SER A 19 -23.37 -18.96 -1.63
N CYS A 20 -23.10 -20.23 -1.29
CA CYS A 20 -22.35 -20.61 -0.08
C CYS A 20 -20.91 -21.03 -0.41
N GLY A 21 -20.23 -20.24 -1.25
CA GLY A 21 -18.80 -20.35 -1.49
C GLY A 21 -18.12 -19.06 -1.09
N GLU A 22 -17.18 -19.12 -0.14
CA GLU A 22 -16.27 -18.00 0.12
C GLU A 22 -15.44 -17.75 -1.15
N ASP A 23 -15.38 -16.49 -1.59
CA ASP A 23 -14.50 -16.10 -2.68
C ASP A 23 -13.06 -16.16 -2.16
N PRO A 24 -12.16 -16.98 -2.74
CA PRO A 24 -10.76 -17.07 -2.30
C PRO A 24 -9.98 -15.76 -2.52
N ARG A 25 -10.58 -14.76 -3.18
CA ARG A 25 -10.03 -13.41 -3.35
C ARG A 25 -10.28 -12.51 -2.15
N GLU A 26 -11.16 -12.91 -1.24
CA GLU A 26 -11.48 -12.13 -0.03
C GLU A 26 -10.69 -12.65 1.19
N PRO A 27 -10.31 -11.77 2.13
CA PRO A 27 -9.66 -12.18 3.37
C PRO A 27 -10.55 -13.14 4.18
N SER A 28 -9.96 -14.21 4.69
CA SER A 28 -10.66 -15.18 5.53
C SER A 28 -10.99 -14.65 6.92
N ILE A 29 -11.95 -15.28 7.59
CA ILE A 29 -12.30 -14.99 8.99
C ILE A 29 -11.07 -15.19 9.89
N GLN A 30 -10.78 -14.21 10.74
CA GLN A 30 -9.73 -14.31 11.75
C GLN A 30 -10.29 -14.78 13.09
N TYR A 31 -9.61 -15.76 13.71
CA TYR A 31 -9.91 -16.20 15.07
C TYR A 31 -8.93 -15.55 16.04
N MET A 32 -9.47 -14.84 17.05
CA MET A 32 -8.70 -14.08 18.06
C MET A 32 -7.81 -12.96 17.45
N PRO A 33 -8.38 -11.86 16.94
CA PRO A 33 -7.64 -10.78 16.27
C PRO A 33 -6.93 -9.81 17.25
N ASP A 34 -6.62 -10.23 18.47
CA ASP A 34 -5.95 -9.35 19.43
C ASP A 34 -4.51 -9.07 18.97
N MET A 35 -4.17 -7.79 18.80
CA MET A 35 -2.90 -7.31 18.25
C MET A 35 -2.55 -7.76 16.82
N TYR A 36 -3.51 -8.20 16.00
CA TYR A 36 -3.23 -8.54 14.59
C TYR A 36 -2.85 -7.31 13.76
N VAL A 37 -3.46 -6.17 14.07
CA VAL A 37 -3.19 -4.87 13.44
C VAL A 37 -2.32 -4.05 14.40
N PRO A 38 -1.28 -3.35 13.91
CA PRO A 38 -0.48 -2.48 14.74
C PRO A 38 -1.33 -1.33 15.31
N VAL A 39 -1.09 -0.99 16.57
CA VAL A 39 -1.65 0.23 17.18
C VAL A 39 -0.87 1.47 16.74
N GLY A 40 0.41 1.29 16.39
CA GLY A 40 1.28 2.35 15.90
C GLY A 40 1.20 2.54 14.39
N TYR A 41 1.80 3.63 13.96
CA TYR A 41 1.99 4.03 12.58
C TYR A 41 3.00 3.12 11.86
N GLU A 42 2.69 2.69 10.64
CA GLU A 42 3.56 1.92 9.76
C GLU A 42 4.02 2.78 8.58
N ALA A 43 5.27 2.64 8.16
CA ALA A 43 5.89 3.52 7.17
C ALA A 43 5.07 3.74 5.87
N TYR A 44 4.24 2.79 5.46
CA TYR A 44 3.42 2.85 4.25
C TYR A 44 1.93 2.56 4.51
N SER A 45 1.41 2.99 5.65
CA SER A 45 -0.01 2.89 5.97
C SER A 45 -0.79 4.14 5.54
N GLU A 46 -2.09 3.97 5.35
CA GLU A 46 -3.04 5.03 5.00
C GLU A 46 -3.57 5.70 6.27
N VAL A 47 -3.68 7.03 6.28
CA VAL A 47 -4.11 7.84 7.44
C VAL A 47 -5.01 9.00 7.05
N ASP A 48 -6.24 9.00 7.55
CA ASP A 48 -7.27 9.98 7.15
C ASP A 48 -7.00 11.44 7.55
N PHE A 49 -6.03 11.71 8.42
CA PHE A 49 -5.78 13.03 9.00
C PHE A 49 -4.63 13.81 8.34
N LEU A 50 -3.90 13.20 7.40
CA LEU A 50 -2.83 13.85 6.63
C LEU A 50 -3.34 14.34 5.27
N LEU A 51 -2.62 15.28 4.66
CA LEU A 51 -3.02 15.95 3.42
C LEU A 51 -3.17 15.00 2.21
N ASP A 52 -2.35 13.93 2.17
CA ASP A 52 -2.30 12.94 1.08
C ASP A 52 -2.70 11.54 1.55
N ASN A 53 -3.35 11.43 2.71
CA ASN A 53 -3.68 10.17 3.38
C ASN A 53 -2.50 9.19 3.58
N GLN A 54 -1.25 9.65 3.54
CA GLN A 54 -0.06 8.81 3.62
C GLN A 54 0.78 9.16 4.84
N GLU A 55 1.21 8.17 5.62
CA GLU A 55 2.06 8.38 6.80
C GLU A 55 3.47 8.89 6.44
N ALA A 56 4.01 8.46 5.30
CA ALA A 56 5.31 8.91 4.80
C ALA A 56 5.23 10.31 4.17
N MET A 57 5.35 11.35 5.00
CA MET A 57 5.45 12.74 4.55
C MET A 57 6.86 13.10 4.05
N LEU A 58 6.93 14.12 3.20
CA LEU A 58 8.19 14.75 2.83
C LEU A 58 8.82 15.47 4.05
N PRO A 59 10.13 15.34 4.27
CA PRO A 59 10.82 16.15 5.27
C PRO A 59 10.82 17.61 4.84
N ALA A 60 11.07 18.52 5.79
CA ALA A 60 11.22 19.93 5.48
C ALA A 60 12.37 20.16 4.48
N GLU A 61 12.18 21.11 3.57
CA GLU A 61 13.17 21.50 2.57
C GLU A 61 14.52 21.87 3.21
N ASN A 62 15.62 21.47 2.57
CA ASN A 62 17.00 21.71 3.01
C ASN A 62 17.41 21.09 4.36
N THR A 63 16.68 20.08 4.85
CA THR A 63 17.11 19.31 6.03
C THR A 63 18.18 18.27 5.68
N ILE A 64 19.19 18.10 6.54
CA ILE A 64 20.32 17.18 6.32
C ILE A 64 20.33 16.13 7.43
N PRO A 65 20.03 14.85 7.14
CA PRO A 65 20.13 13.79 8.13
C PRO A 65 21.59 13.47 8.50
N ARG A 66 21.79 12.95 9.71
CA ARG A 66 23.13 12.54 10.18
C ARG A 66 23.68 11.41 9.32
N GLY A 67 24.96 11.51 8.94
CA GLY A 67 25.63 10.51 8.11
C GLY A 67 25.38 10.66 6.61
N TRP A 68 24.66 11.70 6.20
CA TRP A 68 24.49 12.05 4.80
C TRP A 68 25.03 13.46 4.54
N MET A 69 25.62 13.66 3.37
CA MET A 69 26.09 14.96 2.90
C MET A 69 25.40 15.27 1.57
N PRO A 70 24.73 16.42 1.44
CA PRO A 70 24.12 16.84 0.18
C PRO A 70 25.17 16.92 -0.92
N TYR A 71 24.77 16.56 -2.14
CA TYR A 71 25.61 16.71 -3.31
C TYR A 71 25.83 18.22 -3.59
N PRO A 72 27.10 18.70 -3.65
CA PRO A 72 27.38 20.14 -3.71
C PRO A 72 27.33 20.75 -5.12
N TYR A 73 27.32 19.92 -6.17
CA TYR A 73 27.32 20.43 -7.55
C TYR A 73 25.91 20.42 -8.14
N GLU A 74 25.63 21.41 -8.98
CA GLU A 74 24.37 21.45 -9.71
C GLU A 74 24.36 20.44 -10.87
N ASN A 75 23.16 20.00 -11.27
CA ASN A 75 22.96 19.10 -12.40
C ASN A 75 23.01 19.87 -13.74
N THR A 76 24.10 20.59 -13.99
CA THR A 76 24.36 21.35 -15.22
C THR A 76 25.67 20.91 -15.89
N ILE A 77 25.91 21.35 -17.13
CA ILE A 77 27.18 21.05 -17.83
C ILE A 77 28.37 21.66 -17.08
N GLU A 78 28.22 22.87 -16.56
CA GLU A 78 29.23 23.56 -15.75
C GLU A 78 29.47 22.84 -14.40
N GLY A 79 28.40 22.36 -13.75
CA GLY A 79 28.48 21.51 -12.56
C GLY A 79 29.24 20.21 -12.80
N LYS A 80 29.09 19.62 -13.99
CA LYS A 80 29.84 18.43 -14.40
C LYS A 80 31.33 18.71 -14.61
N GLU A 81 31.70 19.86 -15.16
CA GLU A 81 33.10 20.22 -15.38
C GLU A 81 33.82 20.49 -14.05
N SER A 82 33.18 21.26 -13.15
CA SER A 82 33.71 21.50 -11.80
C SER A 82 33.86 20.22 -10.97
N ALA A 83 32.90 19.29 -11.05
CA ALA A 83 33.00 17.99 -10.39
C ALA A 83 34.16 17.12 -10.94
N ARG A 84 34.52 17.27 -12.23
CA ARG A 84 35.65 16.56 -12.85
C ARG A 84 37.01 17.10 -12.42
N GLU A 85 37.09 18.39 -12.12
CA GLU A 85 38.33 19.04 -11.65
C GLU A 85 38.65 18.69 -10.18
N GLN A 86 37.63 18.34 -9.39
CA GLN A 86 37.79 17.96 -8.00
C GLN A 86 38.50 16.61 -7.86
N ARG A 87 39.77 16.64 -7.42
CA ARG A 87 40.63 15.46 -7.27
C ARG A 87 40.21 14.50 -6.15
N SER A 88 39.47 14.98 -5.14
CA SER A 88 38.90 14.14 -4.08
C SER A 88 37.51 14.68 -3.69
N PRO A 89 36.44 13.94 -3.99
CA PRO A 89 35.06 14.40 -3.77
C PRO A 89 34.49 14.01 -2.39
N LEU A 90 35.32 13.53 -1.46
CA LEU A 90 34.95 13.15 -0.08
C LEU A 90 35.93 13.72 0.95
#